data_AF-A0A821LWA4-F1
#
_entry.id   AF-A0A821LWA4-F1
#
_cell.length_a   1.000
_cell.length_b   1.000
_cell.length_c   1.000
_cell.angle_alpha   90.00
_cell.angle_beta   90.00
_cell.angle_gamma   90.00
#
_symmetry.space_group_name_H-M   'P 1'
#
loop_
_entity.id
_entity.type
_entity.pdbx_description
1 polymer ?
#
loop_
_entity_poly.entity_id
_entity_poly.type
_entity_poly.pdbx_seq_one_letter_code
_entity_poly.pdbx_strand_id
1 'polypeptide(L)'
;MASSSENSCPLLQANIFSRLAHHWLSPLLAKSHKQGVLHLNDLYDLPPHLKSTELTDKLEANWFDELKRYPENPSLIRVTLRTFGWKIIFHGVLALLH
;
A
#
# COMPACT_ATOMS: atom_id res chain seq x y z
N MET A 1 13.96 17.32 5.62
CA MET A 1 13.33 18.57 5.14
C MET A 1 11.83 18.44 5.41
N ALA A 2 11.30 19.37 6.21
CA ALA A 2 9.92 19.50 6.70
C ALA A 2 9.35 18.40 7.63
N SER A 3 9.27 18.77 8.91
CA SER A 3 8.41 18.20 9.95
C SER A 3 6.93 18.47 9.63
N SER A 4 6.08 17.44 9.62
CA SER A 4 4.63 17.57 9.54
C SER A 4 4.00 16.60 10.53
N SER A 5 3.12 17.13 11.37
CA SER A 5 2.30 16.46 12.40
C SER A 5 1.96 14.99 12.12
N GLU A 6 2.25 14.09 13.08
CA GLU A 6 1.91 12.65 13.04
C GLU A 6 0.38 12.42 12.97
N ASN A 7 -0.19 12.51 11.76
CA ASN A 7 -1.55 12.03 11.48
C ASN A 7 -1.47 10.53 11.17
N SER A 8 -1.14 9.75 12.20
CA SER A 8 -1.00 8.31 12.13
C SER A 8 -2.23 7.68 11.46
N CYS A 9 -2.00 6.89 10.41
CA CYS A 9 -3.07 6.25 9.66
C CYS A 9 -3.84 5.28 10.58
N PRO A 10 -5.16 5.47 10.80
CA PRO A 10 -5.96 4.61 11.68
C PRO A 10 -6.06 3.18 11.13
N LEU A 11 -5.72 2.97 9.86
CA LEU A 11 -5.56 1.65 9.25
C LEU A 11 -4.56 0.77 10.02
N LEU A 12 -3.53 1.35 10.62
CA LEU A 12 -2.49 0.60 11.35
C LEU A 12 -3.01 -0.01 12.66
N GLN A 13 -4.02 0.60 13.27
CA GLN A 13 -4.64 0.15 14.52
C GLN A 13 -6.00 -0.55 14.30
N ALA A 14 -6.48 -0.58 13.06
CA ALA A 14 -7.79 -1.14 12.73
C ALA A 14 -7.79 -2.68 12.75
N ASN A 15 -8.78 -3.26 13.44
CA ASN A 15 -9.05 -4.69 13.39
C ASN A 15 -9.43 -5.16 11.98
N ILE A 16 -9.28 -6.47 11.71
CA ILE A 16 -9.54 -7.08 10.40
C ILE A 16 -10.91 -6.71 9.83
N PHE A 17 -11.96 -6.73 10.65
CA PHE A 17 -13.31 -6.33 10.24
C PHE A 17 -13.41 -4.84 9.86
N SER A 18 -12.75 -3.96 10.62
CA SER A 18 -12.71 -2.52 10.31
C SER A 18 -11.94 -2.24 9.02
N ARG A 19 -10.84 -2.98 8.80
CA ARG A 19 -10.06 -2.91 7.55
C ARG A 19 -10.86 -3.38 6.35
N LEU A 20 -11.61 -4.47 6.48
CA LEU A 20 -12.43 -5.03 5.39
C LEU A 20 -13.65 -4.15 5.07
N ALA A 21 -14.35 -3.65 6.09
CA ALA A 21 -15.52 -2.79 5.91
C ALA A 21 -15.16 -1.31 5.63
N HIS A 22 -13.86 -0.99 5.48
CA HIS A 22 -13.33 0.37 5.31
C HIS A 22 -13.80 1.35 6.41
N HIS A 23 -14.18 0.83 7.59
CA HIS A 23 -14.77 1.61 8.67
C HIS A 23 -13.76 2.60 9.29
N TRP A 24 -12.47 2.28 9.21
CA TRP A 24 -11.38 3.19 9.59
C TRP A 24 -11.40 4.53 8.82
N LEU A 25 -12.04 4.60 7.65
CA LEU A 25 -12.18 5.82 6.84
C LEU A 25 -13.36 6.70 7.25
N SER A 26 -14.33 6.15 7.99
CA SER A 26 -15.54 6.85 8.43
C SER A 26 -15.31 8.23 9.10
N PRO A 27 -14.32 8.44 9.99
CA PRO A 27 -14.08 9.76 10.58
C PRO A 27 -13.67 10.82 9.53
N LEU A 28 -12.90 10.44 8.52
CA LEU A 28 -12.49 11.34 7.44
C LEU A 28 -13.69 11.73 6.56
N LEU A 29 -14.54 10.76 6.21
CA LEU A 29 -15.76 11.00 5.44
C LEU A 29 -16.75 11.89 6.20
N ALA A 30 -16.92 11.66 7.51
CA ALA A 30 -17.77 12.50 8.34
C ALA A 30 -17.25 13.94 8.44
N LYS A 31 -15.94 14.14 8.50
CA LYS A 31 -15.32 15.47 8.48
C LYS A 31 -15.56 16.19 7.16
N SER A 32 -15.32 15.51 6.03
CA SER A 32 -15.63 16.03 4.69
C SER A 32 -17.10 16.43 4.55
N HIS A 33 -18.02 15.57 5.00
CA HIS A 33 -19.47 15.84 4.94
C HIS A 33 -19.88 17.05 5.79
N LYS A 34 -19.27 17.27 6.96
CA LYS A 34 -19.59 18.39 7.84
C LYS A 34 -18.99 19.72 7.37
N GLN A 35 -17.78 19.68 6.82
CA GLN A 35 -17.00 20.88 6.50
C GLN A 35 -17.06 21.27 5.01
N GLY A 36 -17.46 20.36 4.13
CA GLY A 36 -17.59 20.58 2.69
C GLY A 36 -16.27 20.71 1.92
N VAL A 37 -15.16 20.93 2.63
CA VAL A 37 -13.79 21.00 2.10
C VAL A 37 -12.85 20.22 3.00
N LEU A 38 -11.82 19.64 2.40
CA LEU A 38 -10.80 18.86 3.09
C LEU A 38 -9.43 19.48 2.80
N HIS A 39 -8.65 19.78 3.83
CA HIS A 39 -7.30 20.31 3.66
C HIS A 39 -6.27 19.18 3.66
N LEU A 40 -5.10 19.43 3.08
CA LEU A 40 -4.01 18.45 3.02
C LEU A 40 -3.60 17.97 4.42
N ASN A 41 -3.63 18.87 5.41
CA ASN A 41 -3.31 18.57 6.81
C ASN A 41 -4.35 17.66 7.50
N ASP A 42 -5.51 17.44 6.89
CA ASP A 42 -6.56 16.56 7.41
C ASP A 42 -6.41 15.12 6.91
N LEU A 43 -5.53 14.90 5.92
CA LEU A 43 -5.27 13.58 5.37
C LEU A 43 -4.33 12.80 6.30
N TYR A 44 -4.58 11.49 6.36
CA TYR A 44 -3.71 10.57 7.06
C TYR A 44 -2.41 10.35 6.28
N ASP A 45 -1.33 10.13 7.02
CA ASP A 45 -0.07 9.73 6.42
C ASP A 45 -0.16 8.36 5.77
N LEU A 46 0.65 8.16 4.74
CA LEU A 46 0.68 6.89 4.03
C LEU A 46 1.29 5.80 4.92
N PRO A 47 0.61 4.64 5.09
CA PRO A 47 1.17 3.50 5.81
C PRO A 47 2.54 3.11 5.26
N PRO A 48 3.48 2.68 6.12
CA PRO A 48 4.86 2.38 5.70
C PRO A 48 4.92 1.34 4.58
N HIS A 49 4.05 0.34 4.60
CA HIS A 49 3.99 -0.71 3.58
C HIS A 49 3.48 -0.26 2.20
N LEU A 50 2.89 0.94 2.11
CA LEU A 50 2.44 1.56 0.85
C LEU A 50 3.40 2.65 0.37
N LYS A 51 4.41 3.01 1.18
CA LYS A 51 5.41 4.01 0.78
C LYS A 51 6.20 3.48 -0.40
N SER A 52 6.45 4.36 -1.37
CA SER A 52 7.22 4.03 -2.57
C SER A 52 8.61 3.53 -2.24
N THR A 53 9.27 4.11 -1.23
CA THR A 53 10.61 3.69 -0.77
C THR A 53 10.63 2.20 -0.40
N GLU A 54 9.70 1.77 0.46
CA GLU A 54 9.60 0.38 0.92
C GLU A 54 9.29 -0.60 -0.23
N LEU A 55 8.51 -0.16 -1.22
CA LEU A 55 8.17 -0.98 -2.39
C LEU A 55 9.36 -1.08 -3.36
N THR A 56 10.07 0.03 -3.58
CA THR A 56 11.28 0.09 -4.42
C THR A 56 12.40 -0.74 -3.81
N ASP A 57 12.65 -0.65 -2.50
CA ASP A 57 13.70 -1.41 -1.82
C ASP A 57 13.48 -2.92 -1.97
N LYS A 58 12.22 -3.38 -1.83
CA LYS A 58 11.84 -4.79 -2.05
C LYS A 58 12.04 -5.23 -3.49
N LEU A 59 11.65 -4.38 -4.44
CA LEU A 59 11.80 -4.67 -5.85
C LEU A 59 13.29 -4.74 -6.23
N GLU A 60 14.10 -3.82 -5.73
CA GLU A 60 15.54 -3.73 -5.96
C GLU A 60 16.27 -4.94 -5.37
N ALA A 61 15.93 -5.36 -4.14
CA ALA A 61 16.49 -6.58 -3.55
C ALA A 61 16.19 -7.81 -4.41
N ASN A 62 14.95 -7.96 -4.88
CA ASN A 62 14.56 -9.08 -5.76
C ASN A 62 15.19 -8.96 -7.16
N TRP A 63 15.49 -7.76 -7.63
CA TRP A 63 16.18 -7.52 -8.89
C TRP A 63 17.64 -7.99 -8.82
N PHE A 64 18.36 -7.67 -7.75
CA PHE A 64 19.72 -8.18 -7.55
C PHE A 64 19.75 -9.71 -7.44
N ASP A 65 18.73 -10.32 -6.84
CA ASP A 65 18.59 -11.78 -6.79
C ASP A 65 18.30 -12.40 -8.16
N GLU A 66 17.54 -11.73 -9.02
CA GLU A 66 17.28 -12.17 -10.41
C GLU A 66 18.56 -12.12 -11.24
N LEU A 67 19.35 -11.04 -11.13
CA LEU A 67 20.63 -10.91 -11.83
C LEU A 67 21.61 -12.02 -11.44
N LYS A 68 21.60 -12.45 -10.17
CA LYS A 68 22.43 -13.58 -9.70
C LYS A 68 21.94 -14.93 -10.20
N ARG A 69 20.62 -15.14 -10.28
CA ARG A 69 20.01 -16.42 -10.66
C ARG A 69 19.93 -16.64 -12.17
N TYR A 70 19.72 -15.57 -12.92
CA TYR A 70 19.52 -15.60 -14.37
C TYR A 70 20.40 -14.55 -15.07
N PRO A 71 21.74 -14.70 -15.01
CA PRO A 71 22.65 -13.71 -15.60
C PRO A 71 22.48 -13.57 -17.11
N GLU A 72 22.15 -14.66 -17.81
CA GLU A 72 21.99 -14.67 -19.27
C GLU A 72 20.65 -14.07 -19.74
N ASN A 73 19.60 -14.10 -18.89
CA ASN A 73 18.25 -13.68 -19.27
C ASN A 73 17.46 -13.15 -18.05
N PRO A 74 17.86 -11.99 -17.49
CA PRO A 74 17.11 -11.37 -16.41
C PRO A 74 15.79 -10.80 -16.91
N SER A 75 14.70 -10.97 -16.15
CA SER A 75 13.38 -10.46 -16.54
C SER A 75 12.74 -9.62 -15.44
N LEU A 76 12.50 -8.34 -15.74
CA LEU A 76 11.81 -7.43 -14.82
C LEU A 76 10.37 -7.87 -14.53
N ILE A 77 9.69 -8.45 -15.51
CA ILE A 77 8.32 -8.94 -15.34
C ILE A 77 8.29 -10.06 -14.30
N ARG A 78 9.26 -10.98 -14.35
CA ARG A 78 9.37 -12.07 -13.38
C ARG A 78 9.58 -11.56 -11.96
N VAL A 79 10.47 -10.58 -11.79
CA VAL A 79 10.75 -9.93 -10.50
C VAL A 79 9.53 -9.18 -9.97
N THR A 80 8.83 -8.47 -10.84
CA THR A 80 7.60 -7.73 -10.49
C THR A 80 6.50 -8.69 -10.03
N LEU A 81 6.26 -9.76 -10.79
CA LEU A 81 5.29 -10.80 -10.41
C LEU A 81 5.70 -11.54 -9.14
N ARG A 82 7.00 -11.73 -8.89
CA ARG A 82 7.48 -12.32 -7.63
C ARG A 82 7.27 -11.38 -6.44
N THR A 83 7.46 -10.08 -6.63
CA THR A 83 7.35 -9.07 -5.56
C THR A 83 5.89 -8.76 -5.22
N PHE A 84 5.01 -8.66 -6.22
CA PHE A 84 3.63 -8.19 -6.04
C PHE A 84 2.57 -9.21 -6.43
N GLY A 85 2.93 -10.31 -7.10
CA GLY A 85 1.98 -11.23 -7.73
C GLY A 85 1.05 -11.91 -6.74
N TRP A 86 1.50 -12.27 -5.53
CA TRP A 86 0.61 -12.88 -4.54
C TRP A 86 -0.55 -11.95 -4.14
N LYS A 87 -0.29 -10.63 -4.02
CA LYS A 87 -1.32 -9.64 -3.72
C LYS A 87 -2.32 -9.51 -4.88
N ILE A 88 -1.81 -9.51 -6.12
CA ILE A 88 -2.63 -9.42 -7.34
C ILE A 88 -3.51 -10.67 -7.49
N ILE A 89 -2.93 -11.86 -7.32
CA ILE A 89 -3.65 -13.14 -7.40
C ILE A 89 -4.73 -13.20 -6.32
N PHE A 90 -4.40 -12.85 -5.08
CA PHE A 90 -5.38 -12.84 -3.99
C PHE A 90 -6.58 -11.92 -4.29
N HIS A 91 -6.32 -10.70 -4.77
CA HIS A 91 -7.40 -9.78 -5.19
C HIS A 91 -8.20 -10.32 -6.38
N GLY A 92 -7.53 -10.91 -7.37
CA GLY A 92 -8.18 -11.51 -8.54
C GLY A 92 -9.10 -12.67 -8.18
N VAL A 93 -8.68 -13.54 -7.26
CA VAL A 93 -9.50 -14.65 -6.75
C VAL A 93 -10.74 -14.12 -6.01
N LEU A 94 -10.58 -13.12 -5.14
CA LEU A 94 -11.71 -12.50 -4.45
C LEU A 94 -12.71 -11.86 -5.43
N ALA A 95 -12.21 -11.18 -6.47
CA ALA A 95 -13.06 -10.55 -7.49
C ALA A 95 -13.79 -11.56 -8.38
N LEU A 96 -13.25 -12.77 -8.58
CA LEU A 96 -13.90 -13.84 -9.34
C LEU A 96 -14.95 -14.60 -8.53
N LEU A 97 -14.83 -14.60 -7.19
CA LEU A 97 -15.76 -15.27 -6.27
C LEU A 97 -16.94 -14.39 -5.84
N HIS A 98 -16.90 -13.09 -6.15
CA HIS A 98 -17.94 -12.10 -5.84
C HIS A 98 -18.71 -11.71 -7.10
#